data_AF-U3TNZ0-F1
#
_entry.id   AF-U3TNZ0-F1
#
_cell.length_a   1.000
_cell.length_b   1.000
_cell.length_c   1.000
_cell.angle_alpha   90.00
_cell.angle_beta   90.00
_cell.angle_gamma   90.00
#
_symmetry.space_group_name_H-M   'P 1'
#
loop_
_entity.id
_entity.type
_entity.pdbx_description
1 polymer ?
#
loop_
_entity_poly.entity_id
_entity_poly.type
_entity_poly.pdbx_seq_one_letter_code
_entity_poly.pdbx_strand_id
1 'polypeptide(L)'
;MADHLIAANLADHNSHGVGMIPSYMASLTQGFLQLNQHVSIEKDAGAVLTLNGQNGFGQVAAYEAMQHGIERANRFELAAVGLHYSHHIGRIGHWAEQCAAAGFVSFHFVNVMGDPMVAPFNGSDRRFGTNPFCRGVSASRRRTAAAGLCHQRHRLW
;
A
#
# COMPACT_ATOMS: atom_id res chain seq x y z
N MET A 1 -1.67 10.24 7.60
CA MET A 1 -0.71 9.43 8.40
C MET A 1 -1.38 8.88 9.65
N ALA A 2 -1.86 9.72 10.58
CA ALA A 2 -2.52 9.28 11.80
C ALA A 2 -3.69 8.31 11.56
N ASP A 3 -4.58 8.64 10.63
CA ASP A 3 -5.75 7.82 10.28
C ASP A 3 -5.37 6.39 9.91
N HIS A 4 -4.32 6.23 9.10
CA HIS A 4 -3.85 4.93 8.64
C HIS A 4 -3.28 4.09 9.80
N LEU A 5 -2.47 4.69 10.66
CA LEU A 5 -1.87 3.98 11.80
C LEU A 5 -2.94 3.55 12.82
N ILE A 6 -3.88 4.42 13.13
CA ILE A 6 -5.01 4.11 14.02
C ILE A 6 -5.86 3.01 13.39
N ALA A 7 -6.18 3.09 12.09
CA ALA A 7 -6.94 2.06 11.40
C ALA A 7 -6.21 0.71 11.38
N ALA A 8 -4.87 0.69 11.29
CA ALA A 8 -4.10 -0.54 11.40
C ALA A 8 -4.20 -1.15 12.80
N ASN A 9 -4.13 -0.35 13.86
CA ASN A 9 -4.36 -0.84 15.23
C ASN A 9 -5.78 -1.36 15.44
N LEU A 10 -6.80 -0.65 14.94
CA LEU A 10 -8.20 -1.07 15.03
C LEU A 10 -8.48 -2.37 14.27
N ALA A 11 -7.70 -2.66 13.23
CA ALA A 11 -7.76 -3.91 12.47
C ALA A 11 -6.86 -5.02 13.06
N ASP A 12 -6.32 -4.85 14.27
CA ASP A 12 -5.38 -5.77 14.95
C ASP A 12 -4.05 -6.03 14.19
N HIS A 13 -3.68 -5.14 13.28
CA HIS A 13 -2.39 -5.14 12.59
C HIS A 13 -1.42 -4.18 13.29
N ASN A 14 -1.16 -4.45 14.58
CA ASN A 14 -0.41 -3.55 15.47
C ASN A 14 1.02 -3.24 15.01
N SER A 15 1.65 -4.17 14.28
CA SER A 15 2.99 -3.99 13.68
C SER A 15 3.06 -2.89 12.61
N HIS A 16 1.91 -2.41 12.12
CA HIS A 16 1.81 -1.33 11.14
C HIS A 16 1.02 -0.13 11.68
N GLY A 17 0.80 -0.08 13.01
CA GLY A 17 0.06 0.98 13.69
C GLY A 17 0.95 2.06 14.29
N VAL A 18 0.47 2.72 15.35
CA VAL A 18 1.15 3.87 16.00
C VAL A 18 2.58 3.56 16.48
N GLY A 19 2.88 2.29 16.77
CA GLY A 19 4.22 1.83 17.13
C GLY A 19 5.30 2.05 16.05
N MET A 20 4.91 2.40 14.82
CA MET A 20 5.85 2.72 13.74
C MET A 20 6.48 4.12 13.87
N ILE A 21 5.89 5.03 14.67
CA ILE A 21 6.36 6.42 14.78
C ILE A 21 7.85 6.53 15.12
N PRO A 22 8.41 5.81 16.11
CA PRO A 22 9.84 5.88 16.39
C PRO A 22 10.72 5.47 15.19
N SER A 23 10.32 4.44 14.44
CA SER A 23 11.03 4.01 13.23
C SER A 23 10.96 5.08 12.13
N TYR A 24 9.84 5.78 11.99
CA TYR A 24 9.71 6.89 11.05
C TYR A 24 10.58 8.08 11.43
N MET A 25 10.66 8.42 12.71
CA MET A 25 11.54 9.48 13.19
C MET A 25 13.02 9.14 12.95
N ALA A 26 13.44 7.90 13.22
CA ALA A 26 14.80 7.45 12.92
C ALA A 26 15.11 7.52 11.42
N SER A 27 14.18 7.05 10.59
CA SER A 27 14.31 7.08 9.12
C SER A 27 14.36 8.51 8.57
N LEU A 28 13.65 9.45 9.20
CA LEU A 28 13.69 10.87 8.86
C LEU A 28 15.05 11.46 9.19
N THR A 29 15.57 11.20 10.40
CA THR A 29 16.90 11.67 10.81
C THR A 29 18.02 11.14 9.90
N GLN A 30 17.86 9.93 9.36
CA GLN A 30 18.80 9.31 8.43
C GLN A 30 18.63 9.78 6.97
N GLY A 31 17.62 10.59 6.66
CA GLY A 31 17.35 11.09 5.31
C GLY A 31 16.64 10.11 4.37
N PHE A 32 16.24 8.94 4.85
CA PHE A 32 15.51 7.94 4.06
C PHE A 32 14.02 8.27 3.91
N LEU A 33 13.44 9.00 4.87
CA LEU A 33 12.07 9.51 4.80
C LEU A 33 12.11 11.03 4.56
N GLN A 34 11.32 11.51 3.61
CA GLN A 34 11.19 12.93 3.29
C GLN A 34 9.81 13.45 3.72
N LEU A 35 9.78 14.57 4.43
CA LEU A 35 8.53 15.20 4.86
C LEU A 35 7.88 15.97 3.71
N ASN A 36 6.56 16.14 3.79
CA ASN A 36 5.77 17.00 2.91
C ASN A 36 5.91 16.68 1.41
N GLN A 37 6.20 15.42 1.09
CA GLN A 37 6.24 14.94 -0.28
C GLN A 37 4.88 14.38 -0.71
N HIS A 38 4.58 14.55 -1.99
CA HIS A 38 3.39 14.07 -2.68
C HIS A 38 3.81 13.21 -3.87
N VAL A 39 2.92 12.38 -4.41
CA VAL A 39 3.27 11.62 -5.63
C VAL A 39 3.44 12.55 -6.82
N SER A 40 4.40 12.23 -7.69
CA SER A 40 4.50 12.80 -9.03
C SER A 40 4.21 11.73 -10.08
N ILE A 41 3.56 12.13 -11.17
CA ILE A 41 3.33 11.24 -12.33
C ILE A 41 4.61 11.22 -13.16
N GLU A 42 5.27 10.07 -13.23
CA GLU A 42 6.44 9.88 -14.11
C GLU A 42 6.04 9.39 -15.50
N LYS A 43 4.96 8.60 -15.58
CA LYS A 43 4.45 8.10 -16.86
C LYS A 43 2.93 7.98 -16.82
N ASP A 44 2.29 8.51 -17.85
CA ASP A 44 0.87 8.34 -18.13
C ASP A 44 0.71 7.63 -19.48
N ALA A 45 0.09 6.45 -19.45
CA ALA A 45 -0.17 5.64 -20.65
C ALA A 45 -1.65 5.22 -20.67
N GLY A 46 -2.57 6.16 -20.44
CA GLY A 46 -4.00 5.89 -20.46
C GLY A 46 -4.44 5.18 -19.19
N ALA A 47 -4.85 3.91 -19.28
CA ALA A 47 -5.25 3.10 -18.13
C ALA A 47 -4.09 2.76 -17.17
N VAL A 48 -2.85 3.01 -17.56
CA VAL A 48 -1.65 2.70 -16.77
C VAL A 48 -0.94 3.98 -16.32
N LEU A 49 -0.63 4.06 -15.03
CA LEU A 49 0.14 5.16 -14.43
C LEU A 49 1.38 4.62 -13.70
N THR A 50 2.48 5.36 -13.81
CA THR A 50 3.66 5.20 -12.94
C THR A 50 3.84 6.46 -12.11
N LEU A 51 3.87 6.29 -10.80
CA LEU A 51 3.97 7.34 -9.79
C LEU A 51 5.25 7.18 -8.98
N ASN A 52 5.91 8.31 -8.70
CA ASN A 52 7.05 8.38 -7.80
C ASN A 52 6.62 8.99 -6.47
N GLY A 53 6.84 8.28 -5.37
CA GLY A 53 6.48 8.70 -4.02
C GLY A 53 7.47 9.66 -3.36
N GLN A 54 8.59 9.96 -4.03
CA GLN A 54 9.62 10.94 -3.62
C GLN A 54 10.18 10.69 -2.21
N ASN A 55 10.27 9.41 -1.80
CA ASN A 55 10.60 8.94 -0.46
C ASN A 55 9.72 9.55 0.65
N GLY A 56 8.53 10.03 0.27
CA GLY A 56 7.52 10.56 1.17
C GLY A 56 6.88 9.47 2.02
N PHE A 57 6.14 9.91 3.05
CA PHE A 57 5.33 9.00 3.85
C PHE A 57 4.46 8.11 2.97
N GLY A 58 4.60 6.79 3.16
CA GLY A 58 3.86 5.82 2.35
C GLY A 58 2.35 5.95 2.51
N GLN A 59 1.87 6.45 3.65
CA GLN A 59 0.46 6.74 3.87
C GLN A 59 -0.08 7.85 2.97
N VAL A 60 0.76 8.84 2.62
CA VAL A 60 0.37 9.93 1.70
C VAL A 60 0.46 9.41 0.28
N ALA A 61 1.62 8.83 -0.07
CA ALA A 61 1.87 8.41 -1.45
C ALA A 61 0.93 7.30 -1.92
N ALA A 62 0.66 6.30 -1.09
CA ALA A 62 -0.27 5.23 -1.44
C ALA A 62 -1.72 5.72 -1.51
N TYR A 63 -2.13 6.64 -0.61
CA TYR A 63 -3.47 7.24 -0.68
C TYR A 63 -3.69 7.97 -2.01
N GLU A 64 -2.74 8.81 -2.41
CA GLU A 64 -2.80 9.55 -3.67
C GLU A 64 -2.72 8.60 -4.89
N ALA A 65 -1.88 7.56 -4.82
CA ALA A 65 -1.82 6.54 -5.84
C ALA A 65 -3.17 5.81 -6.03
N MET A 66 -3.87 5.49 -4.94
CA MET A 66 -5.20 4.90 -5.02
C MET A 66 -6.23 5.88 -5.57
N GLN A 67 -6.17 7.17 -5.22
CA GLN A 67 -7.05 8.19 -5.81
C GLN A 67 -6.88 8.26 -7.33
N HIS A 68 -5.64 8.36 -7.81
CA HIS A 68 -5.34 8.33 -9.24
C HIS A 68 -5.82 7.04 -9.91
N GLY A 69 -5.60 5.89 -9.27
CA GLY A 69 -6.04 4.59 -9.78
C GLY A 69 -7.56 4.47 -9.89
N ILE A 70 -8.29 4.90 -8.87
CA ILE A 70 -9.76 4.90 -8.83
C ILE A 70 -10.32 5.85 -9.89
N GLU A 71 -9.79 7.07 -10.00
CA GLU A 71 -10.19 8.01 -11.05
C GLU A 71 -9.96 7.41 -12.45
N ARG A 72 -8.80 6.77 -12.65
CA ARG A 72 -8.45 6.15 -13.93
C ARG A 72 -9.33 4.95 -14.25
N ALA A 73 -9.63 4.11 -13.27
CA ALA A 73 -10.53 2.97 -13.42
C ALA A 73 -11.97 3.39 -13.74
N ASN A 74 -12.44 4.52 -13.20
CA ASN A 74 -13.73 5.08 -13.60
C ASN A 74 -13.77 5.50 -15.08
N ARG A 75 -12.64 5.99 -15.61
CA ARG A 75 -12.54 6.47 -17.00
C ARG A 75 -12.33 5.36 -18.02
N PHE A 76 -11.57 4.32 -17.66
CA PHE A 76 -11.10 3.28 -18.58
C PHE A 76 -11.59 1.88 -18.21
N GLU A 77 -12.50 1.75 -17.23
CA GLU A 77 -13.04 0.50 -16.65
C GLU A 77 -12.01 -0.38 -15.92
N LEU A 78 -10.72 -0.14 -16.17
CA LEU A 78 -9.56 -0.77 -15.54
C LEU A 78 -8.49 0.29 -15.31
N ALA A 79 -7.71 0.13 -14.25
CA ALA A 79 -6.46 0.85 -14.11
C ALA A 79 -5.35 -0.04 -13.54
N ALA A 80 -4.11 0.25 -13.92
CA ALA A 80 -2.91 -0.27 -13.26
C ALA A 80 -2.05 0.91 -12.82
N VAL A 81 -1.68 0.93 -11.54
CA VAL A 81 -0.85 1.99 -10.97
C VAL A 81 0.41 1.37 -10.37
N GLY A 82 1.56 1.75 -10.90
CA GLY A 82 2.85 1.49 -10.27
C GLY A 82 3.23 2.64 -9.36
N LEU A 83 3.50 2.37 -8.09
CA LEU A 83 4.05 3.35 -7.13
C LEU A 83 5.45 2.87 -6.73
N HIS A 84 6.46 3.72 -6.93
CA HIS A 84 7.84 3.44 -6.53
C HIS A 84 8.46 4.64 -5.80
N TYR A 85 9.60 4.43 -5.14
CA TYR A 85 10.21 5.40 -4.20
C TYR A 85 9.22 5.97 -3.18
N SER A 86 8.39 5.11 -2.59
CA SER A 86 7.58 5.47 -1.43
C SER A 86 8.27 4.95 -0.16
N HIS A 87 8.12 5.65 0.96
CA HIS A 87 8.45 5.06 2.26
C HIS A 87 7.43 3.96 2.62
N HIS A 88 7.54 3.36 3.80
CA HIS A 88 6.66 2.28 4.26
C HIS A 88 5.17 2.67 4.19
N ILE A 89 4.42 1.95 3.36
CA ILE A 89 2.99 2.16 3.11
C ILE A 89 2.07 1.48 4.13
N GLY A 90 2.63 0.81 5.15
CA GLY A 90 1.87 0.24 6.25
C GLY A 90 0.99 -0.96 5.87
N ARG A 91 -0.17 -1.10 6.53
CA ARG A 91 -1.15 -2.16 6.25
C ARG A 91 -1.73 -2.00 4.84
N ILE A 92 -1.42 -2.96 3.96
CA ILE A 92 -1.84 -2.94 2.56
C ILE A 92 -3.36 -3.04 2.42
N GLY A 93 -4.03 -3.74 3.34
CA GLY A 93 -5.48 -3.86 3.33
C GLY A 93 -6.24 -2.53 3.37
N HIS A 94 -5.64 -1.47 3.94
CA HIS A 94 -6.25 -0.15 3.95
C HIS A 94 -6.42 0.43 2.53
N TRP A 95 -5.45 0.21 1.64
CA TRP A 95 -5.50 0.66 0.24
C TRP A 95 -6.52 -0.15 -0.56
N ALA A 96 -6.61 -1.45 -0.28
CA ALA A 96 -7.62 -2.31 -0.87
C ALA A 96 -9.04 -1.94 -0.44
N GLU A 97 -9.22 -1.55 0.83
CA GLU A 97 -10.48 -1.01 1.36
C GLU A 97 -10.89 0.29 0.66
N GLN A 98 -9.94 1.20 0.39
CA GLN A 98 -10.19 2.42 -0.38
C GLN A 98 -10.75 2.11 -1.78
N CYS A 99 -10.14 1.15 -2.50
CA CYS A 99 -10.66 0.70 -3.79
C CYS A 99 -12.04 0.02 -3.67
N ALA A 100 -12.24 -0.83 -2.66
CA ALA A 100 -13.49 -1.55 -2.45
C ALA A 100 -14.65 -0.61 -2.10
N ALA A 101 -14.39 0.43 -1.30
CA ALA A 101 -15.34 1.49 -0.97
C ALA A 101 -15.75 2.30 -2.21
N ALA A 102 -14.84 2.45 -3.18
CA ALA A 102 -15.12 3.04 -4.50
C ALA A 102 -15.80 2.07 -5.48
N GLY A 103 -16.15 0.84 -5.06
CA GLY A 103 -16.86 -0.13 -5.90
C GLY A 103 -15.95 -1.02 -6.75
N PHE A 104 -14.63 -0.94 -6.60
CA PHE A 104 -13.68 -1.70 -7.41
C PHE A 104 -13.16 -2.96 -6.72
N VAL A 105 -12.81 -3.95 -7.54
CA VAL A 105 -11.91 -5.03 -7.15
C VAL A 105 -10.48 -4.54 -7.33
N SER A 106 -9.58 -4.86 -6.39
CA SER A 106 -8.17 -4.45 -6.47
C SER A 106 -7.23 -5.59 -6.08
N PHE A 107 -6.05 -5.59 -6.69
CA PHE A 107 -4.94 -6.48 -6.41
C PHE A 107 -3.69 -5.64 -6.13
N HIS A 108 -3.00 -5.95 -5.05
CA HIS A 108 -1.84 -5.19 -4.58
C HIS A 108 -0.66 -6.14 -4.45
N PHE A 109 0.38 -5.88 -5.24
CA PHE A 109 1.65 -6.57 -5.19
C PHE A 109 2.68 -5.60 -4.66
N VAL A 110 3.25 -5.89 -3.49
CA VAL A 110 4.12 -4.96 -2.78
C VAL A 110 5.44 -5.65 -2.49
N ASN A 111 6.54 -4.94 -2.68
CA ASN A 111 7.87 -5.34 -2.28
C ASN A 111 8.40 -4.44 -1.16
N VAL A 112 9.26 -5.00 -0.30
CA VAL A 112 10.01 -4.21 0.68
C VAL A 112 11.42 -4.02 0.16
N MET A 113 11.82 -2.78 -0.07
CA MET A 113 13.17 -2.39 -0.48
C MET A 113 14.03 -2.14 0.76
N GLY A 114 15.25 -2.69 0.79
CA GLY A 114 16.17 -2.57 1.92
C GLY A 114 16.74 -3.92 2.34
N ASP A 115 16.96 -4.09 3.65
CA ASP A 115 17.55 -5.31 4.19
C ASP A 115 16.65 -6.54 3.93
N PRO A 116 17.11 -7.53 3.15
CA PRO A 116 16.30 -8.70 2.84
C PRO A 116 16.01 -9.46 4.13
N MET A 117 14.83 -10.04 4.33
CA MET A 117 14.43 -10.73 5.57
C MET A 117 14.05 -12.20 5.35
N VAL A 118 13.72 -12.58 4.13
CA VAL A 118 13.14 -13.88 3.76
C VAL A 118 14.13 -14.64 2.90
N ALA A 119 14.39 -15.90 3.25
CA ALA A 119 15.16 -16.82 2.40
C ALA A 119 14.26 -17.41 1.30
N PRO A 120 14.78 -17.63 0.09
CA PRO A 120 14.03 -18.33 -0.95
C PRO A 120 13.78 -19.78 -0.53
N PHE A 121 12.80 -20.43 -1.17
CA PHE A 121 12.58 -21.86 -0.99
C PHE A 121 13.89 -22.63 -1.22
N ASN A 122 14.23 -23.52 -0.27
CA ASN A 122 15.47 -24.29 -0.26
C ASN A 122 16.77 -23.47 -0.16
N GLY A 123 16.70 -22.19 0.25
CA GLY A 123 17.84 -21.36 0.60
C GLY A 123 17.96 -21.15 2.11
N SER A 124 19.17 -20.87 2.58
CA SER A 124 19.46 -20.48 3.97
C SER A 124 19.60 -18.97 4.15
N ASP A 125 19.95 -18.25 3.08
CA ASP A 125 20.32 -16.84 3.15
C ASP A 125 19.14 -15.92 2.79
N ARG A 126 19.04 -14.79 3.49
CA ARG A 126 18.01 -13.77 3.27
C ARG A 126 18.19 -13.11 1.89
N ARG A 127 17.16 -13.11 1.05
CA ARG A 127 17.19 -12.53 -0.31
C ARG A 127 16.06 -11.54 -0.63
N PHE A 128 14.90 -11.63 0.01
CA PHE A 128 13.76 -10.76 -0.28
C PHE A 128 13.11 -10.20 0.98
N GLY A 129 12.31 -9.14 0.83
CA GLY A 129 11.43 -8.65 1.89
C GLY A 129 10.22 -9.58 2.15
N THR A 130 9.37 -9.20 3.09
CA THR A 130 8.12 -9.93 3.40
C THR A 130 7.05 -9.82 2.31
N ASN A 131 7.26 -8.90 1.36
CA ASN A 131 6.54 -8.73 0.09
C ASN A 131 5.04 -9.12 0.15
N PRO A 132 4.20 -8.31 0.81
CA PRO A 132 2.82 -8.66 1.04
C PRO A 132 1.98 -8.61 -0.25
N PHE A 133 0.95 -9.46 -0.27
CA PHE A 133 -0.12 -9.44 -1.26
C PHE A 133 -1.46 -9.21 -0.55
N CYS A 134 -2.26 -8.25 -1.05
CA CYS A 134 -3.68 -8.12 -0.68
C CYS A 134 -4.54 -8.07 -1.94
N ARG A 135 -5.74 -8.64 -1.82
CA ARG A 135 -6.86 -8.43 -2.74
C ARG A 135 -8.01 -7.79 -1.97
N GLY A 136 -8.60 -6.73 -2.52
CA GLY A 136 -9.85 -6.15 -2.05
C GLY A 136 -10.99 -6.45 -3.02
N VAL A 137 -12.17 -6.81 -2.50
CA VAL A 137 -13.37 -7.04 -3.29
C VAL A 137 -14.50 -6.19 -2.72
N SER A 138 -15.20 -5.44 -3.57
CA SER A 138 -16.42 -4.74 -3.18
C SER A 138 -17.56 -5.75 -2.99
N ALA A 139 -18.23 -5.73 -1.84
CA ALA A 139 -19.41 -6.55 -1.61
C ALA A 139 -20.63 -5.95 -2.33
N SER A 140 -21.33 -6.74 -3.14
CA SER A 140 -22.57 -6.28 -3.79
C SER A 140 -23.61 -5.85 -2.74
N ARG A 141 -24.40 -4.80 -3.06
CA ARG A 141 -25.45 -4.16 -2.24
C ARG A 141 -26.55 -5.07 -1.66
N ARG A 142 -26.49 -6.41 -1.79
CA ARG A 142 -27.53 -7.34 -1.31
C ARG A 142 -27.45 -7.70 0.18
N ARG A 143 -26.46 -7.21 0.92
CA ARG A 143 -26.52 -7.17 2.39
C ARG A 143 -26.05 -5.81 2.87
N THR A 144 -26.89 -5.17 3.66
CA THR A 144 -26.62 -3.93 4.40
C THR A 144 -25.24 -3.98 5.06
N ALA A 145 -24.48 -2.89 4.91
CA ALA A 145 -23.04 -2.71 5.18
C ALA A 145 -22.12 -3.13 4.03
N ALA A 146 -21.64 -2.14 3.27
CA ALA A 146 -20.53 -2.29 2.34
C ALA A 146 -19.24 -2.59 3.13
N ALA A 147 -19.08 -3.84 3.55
CA ALA A 147 -17.82 -4.35 4.09
C ALA A 147 -17.04 -4.99 2.93
N GLY A 148 -16.02 -4.30 2.43
CA GLY A 148 -15.04 -4.90 1.54
C GLY A 148 -14.21 -5.93 2.32
N LEU A 149 -14.01 -7.12 1.76
CA LEU A 149 -13.11 -8.11 2.35
C LEU A 149 -11.71 -7.90 1.75
N CYS A 150 -10.73 -7.43 2.55
CA CYS A 150 -9.31 -7.61 2.20
C CYS A 150 -8.82 -8.90 2.81
N HIS A 151 -8.15 -9.72 2.00
CA HIS A 151 -7.32 -10.81 2.48
C HIS A 151 -5.85 -10.43 2.29
N GLN A 152 -5.14 -10.12 3.37
CA GLN A 152 -3.71 -9.84 3.37
C GLN A 152 -2.95 -11.09 3.85
N ARG A 153 -2.15 -11.71 2.98
CA ARG A 153 -1.27 -12.82 3.38
C ARG A 153 0.10 -12.27 3.75
N HIS A 154 0.54 -12.57 4.97
CA HIS A 154 1.87 -12.20 5.48
C HIS A 154 2.96 -13.23 5.16
N ARG A 155 2.60 -14.40 4.63
CA ARG A 155 3.52 -15.45 4.19
C ARG A 155 2.94 -16.15 2.96
N LEU A 156 3.57 -15.94 1.81
CA LEU A 156 3.64 -16.95 0.77
C LEU A 156 4.94 -17.68 1.10
N TRP A 157 4.85 -19.00 1.31
CA TRP A 157 5.91 -19.90 1.79
C TRP A 157 6.10 -19.91 3.32
#